data_AF-A0A3C0FJD2-F1
#
_entry.id   AF-A0A3C0FJD2-F1
#
_cell.length_a   1.000
_cell.length_b   1.000
_cell.length_c   1.000
_cell.angle_alpha   90.00
_cell.angle_beta   90.00
_cell.angle_gamma   90.00
#
_symmetry.space_group_name_H-M   'P 1'
#
loop_
_entity.id
_entity.type
_entity.pdbx_description
1 polymer ?
#
loop_
_entity_poly.entity_id
_entity_poly.type
_entity_poly.pdbx_seq_one_letter_code
_entity_poly.pdbx_strand_id
1 'polypeptide(L)'
;VLHDELDLPPGKLRVKRGGGHGGHNGLKSIDAHCGKEYRRIRLGIGHPGDKSRVHGHVLGDFSKAEQDGWLMTLLDAVASEFGRLTKGDDGGFMSKVSAIVSPPKPKAPKKDKPAADNSKGAKGAGGAKGDKNSEATNQPQAGEGIDDISGAAKVRLERADTPVSNAASAMAEALAKAFGKKK
;
A
#
# COMPACT_ATOMS: atom_id res chain seq x y z
N VAL A 1 12.12 14.51 -1.58
CA VAL A 1 10.99 14.98 -2.42
C VAL A 1 9.86 13.98 -2.32
N LEU A 2 8.67 14.44 -1.91
CA LEU A 2 7.42 13.66 -2.01
C LEU A 2 6.74 14.10 -3.30
N HIS A 3 6.23 13.15 -4.09
CA HIS A 3 5.53 13.46 -5.33
C HIS A 3 4.49 12.38 -5.64
N ASP A 4 3.49 12.74 -6.44
CA ASP A 4 2.51 11.83 -7.00
C ASP A 4 3.14 10.92 -8.05
N GLU A 5 2.64 9.69 -8.13
CA GLU A 5 3.19 8.64 -8.96
C GLU A 5 2.07 7.85 -9.64
N LEU A 6 2.09 7.88 -10.98
CA LEU A 6 1.09 7.21 -11.83
C LEU A 6 1.38 5.70 -11.94
N ASP A 7 2.64 5.29 -11.86
CA ASP A 7 3.04 3.87 -11.97
C ASP A 7 2.65 3.05 -10.74
N LEU A 8 2.28 3.71 -9.64
CA LEU A 8 1.91 3.05 -8.40
C LEU A 8 0.39 3.09 -8.21
N PRO A 9 -0.22 1.97 -7.79
CA PRO A 9 -1.64 1.96 -7.45
C PRO A 9 -1.97 2.96 -6.35
N PRO A 10 -3.21 3.48 -6.30
CA PRO A 10 -3.68 4.37 -5.25
C PRO A 10 -3.38 3.81 -3.84
N GLY A 11 -2.89 4.66 -2.95
CA GLY A 11 -2.58 4.28 -1.56
C GLY A 11 -1.27 3.47 -1.40
N LYS A 12 -0.55 3.15 -2.48
CA LYS A 12 0.77 2.51 -2.39
C LYS A 12 1.87 3.55 -2.36
N LEU A 13 2.89 3.28 -1.54
CA LEU A 13 4.04 4.16 -1.38
C LEU A 13 5.34 3.39 -1.63
N ARG A 14 6.31 4.04 -2.27
CA ARG A 14 7.69 3.53 -2.35
C ARG A 14 8.70 4.63 -2.08
N VAL A 15 9.78 4.28 -1.39
CA VAL A 15 10.95 5.12 -1.22
C VAL A 15 12.04 4.65 -2.17
N LYS A 16 12.63 5.57 -2.92
CA LYS A 16 13.76 5.31 -3.83
C LYS A 16 14.75 6.46 -3.75
N ARG A 17 16.04 6.16 -3.83
CA ARG A 17 17.08 7.17 -4.07
C ARG A 17 17.46 7.19 -5.55
N GLY A 18 17.67 8.38 -6.10
CA GLY A 18 18.07 8.51 -7.50
C GLY A 18 16.94 8.15 -8.49
N GLY A 19 17.33 7.86 -9.73
CA GLY A 19 16.43 7.47 -10.82
C GLY A 19 16.05 8.63 -11.74
N GLY A 20 15.23 8.33 -12.75
CA GLY A 20 14.68 9.33 -13.67
C GLY A 20 13.41 9.98 -13.13
N HIS A 21 12.99 11.07 -13.76
CA HIS A 21 11.77 11.81 -13.41
C HIS A 21 10.47 11.15 -13.92
N GLY A 22 10.53 10.10 -14.74
CA GLY A 22 9.34 9.34 -15.15
C GLY A 22 8.28 10.17 -15.88
N GLY A 23 8.68 11.22 -16.60
CA GLY A 23 7.74 12.16 -17.24
C GLY A 23 7.15 13.22 -16.30
N HIS A 24 7.46 13.20 -15.00
CA HIS A 24 7.00 14.21 -14.05
C HIS A 24 7.73 15.54 -14.23
N ASN A 25 7.00 16.60 -14.57
CA ASN A 25 7.56 17.93 -14.87
C ASN A 25 8.27 18.57 -13.66
N GLY A 26 7.71 18.47 -12.46
CA GLY A 26 8.36 18.93 -11.23
C GLY A 26 9.70 18.25 -10.94
N LEU A 27 9.76 16.91 -11.00
CA LEU A 27 11.02 16.17 -10.84
C LEU A 27 12.04 16.51 -11.93
N LYS A 28 11.61 16.72 -13.18
CA LYS A 28 12.50 17.18 -14.26
C LYS A 28 13.18 18.50 -13.91
N SER A 29 12.44 19.45 -13.33
CA SER A 29 12.99 20.73 -12.88
C SER A 29 13.96 20.55 -11.70
N ILE A 30 13.59 19.76 -10.69
CA ILE A 30 14.46 19.50 -9.53
C ILE A 30 15.74 18.79 -9.97
N ASP A 31 15.65 17.80 -10.85
CA ASP A 31 16.79 17.07 -11.39
C ASP A 31 17.81 18.01 -12.08
N ALA A 32 17.32 19.06 -12.74
CA ALA A 32 18.16 20.05 -13.43
C ALA A 32 18.93 20.97 -12.46
N HIS A 33 18.39 21.25 -11.27
CA HIS A 33 18.98 22.22 -10.33
C HIS A 33 19.71 21.55 -9.15
N CYS A 34 19.23 20.40 -8.70
CA CYS A 34 19.72 19.72 -7.51
C CYS A 34 20.41 18.38 -7.82
N GLY A 35 20.46 17.98 -9.10
CA GLY A 35 20.89 16.65 -9.50
C GLY A 35 19.86 15.57 -9.14
N LYS A 36 20.18 14.30 -9.43
CA LYS A 36 19.23 13.19 -9.32
C LYS A 36 19.28 12.45 -8.00
N GLU A 37 20.37 12.60 -7.24
CA GLU A 37 20.75 11.75 -6.09
C GLU A 37 20.04 12.07 -4.76
N TYR A 38 18.78 12.51 -4.84
CA TYR A 38 17.92 12.74 -3.69
C TYR A 38 16.96 11.57 -3.44
N ARG A 39 16.41 11.53 -2.22
CA ARG A 39 15.37 10.57 -1.84
C ARG A 39 14.02 11.02 -2.40
N ARG A 40 13.38 10.13 -3.15
CA ARG A 40 12.04 10.25 -3.74
C ARG A 40 11.08 9.37 -2.95
N ILE A 41 10.04 9.97 -2.43
CA ILE A 41 8.92 9.30 -1.77
C ILE A 41 7.76 9.35 -2.77
N ARG A 42 7.54 8.23 -3.44
CA ARG A 42 6.58 8.07 -4.53
C ARG A 42 5.23 7.72 -3.93
N LEU A 43 4.25 8.60 -4.09
CA LEU A 43 2.87 8.43 -3.60
C LEU A 43 1.98 7.99 -4.76
N GLY A 44 1.48 6.75 -4.71
CA GLY A 44 0.66 6.20 -5.79
C GLY A 44 -0.69 6.88 -5.87
N ILE A 45 -0.99 7.44 -7.04
CA ILE A 45 -2.29 8.01 -7.40
C ILE A 45 -3.00 7.20 -8.51
N GLY A 46 -2.33 6.15 -9.02
CA GLY A 46 -2.82 5.34 -10.13
C GLY A 46 -2.74 6.03 -11.48
N HIS A 47 -2.76 5.22 -12.55
CA HIS A 47 -2.80 5.72 -13.92
C HIS A 47 -4.22 5.64 -14.47
N PRO A 48 -4.71 6.67 -15.19
CA PRO A 48 -6.04 6.65 -15.79
C PRO A 48 -6.16 5.72 -17.02
N GLY A 49 -5.32 4.69 -17.15
CA GLY A 49 -5.26 3.78 -18.31
C GLY A 49 -4.74 4.38 -19.63
N ASP A 50 -5.13 5.60 -19.98
CA ASP A 50 -4.73 6.30 -21.22
C ASP A 50 -3.86 7.53 -20.91
N LYS A 51 -2.76 7.67 -21.67
CA LYS A 51 -1.83 8.80 -21.61
C LYS A 51 -2.51 10.13 -21.88
N SER A 52 -3.52 10.16 -22.76
CA SER A 52 -4.26 11.39 -23.10
C SER A 52 -4.97 12.00 -21.88
N ARG A 53 -5.36 11.16 -20.91
CA ARG A 53 -6.12 11.57 -19.71
C ARG A 53 -5.22 11.91 -18.52
N VAL A 54 -3.91 11.66 -18.62
CA VAL A 54 -2.97 11.87 -17.52
C VAL A 54 -3.00 13.32 -17.04
N HIS A 55 -3.03 14.29 -17.95
CA HIS A 55 -3.02 15.70 -17.59
C HIS A 55 -4.24 16.09 -16.76
N GLY A 56 -5.44 15.64 -17.15
CA GLY A 56 -6.66 15.88 -16.38
C GLY A 56 -6.70 15.11 -15.06
N HIS A 57 -6.11 13.91 -15.02
CA HIS A 57 -6.04 13.09 -13.80
C HIS A 57 -5.15 13.72 -12.72
N VAL A 58 -3.95 14.20 -13.08
CA VAL A 58 -3.01 14.78 -12.10
C VAL A 58 -3.39 16.19 -11.64
N LEU A 59 -4.20 16.90 -12.43
CA LEU A 59 -4.70 18.23 -12.09
C LEU A 59 -6.11 18.21 -11.49
N GLY A 60 -6.78 17.06 -11.51
CA GLY A 60 -8.11 16.88 -10.95
C GLY A 60 -8.07 16.73 -9.44
N ASP A 61 -9.16 17.11 -8.79
CA ASP A 61 -9.34 16.88 -7.37
C ASP A 61 -9.65 15.41 -7.09
N PHE A 62 -9.18 14.92 -5.93
CA PHE A 62 -9.58 13.61 -5.43
C PHE A 62 -11.06 13.59 -5.08
N SER A 63 -11.76 12.53 -5.47
CA SER A 63 -13.16 12.33 -5.10
C SER A 63 -13.30 12.13 -3.59
N LYS A 64 -14.49 12.42 -3.05
CA LYS A 64 -14.76 12.21 -1.62
C LYS A 64 -14.52 10.76 -1.17
N ALA A 65 -14.84 9.78 -2.03
CA ALA A 65 -14.57 8.38 -1.76
C ALA A 65 -13.08 8.05 -1.67
N GLU A 66 -12.22 8.72 -2.44
CA GLU A 66 -10.77 8.56 -2.35
C GLU A 66 -10.19 9.23 -1.11
N GLN A 67 -10.68 10.43 -0.79
CA GLN A 67 -10.35 11.17 0.43
C GLN A 67 -10.65 10.33 1.67
N ASP A 68 -11.90 9.88 1.81
CA ASP A 68 -12.38 9.09 2.95
C ASP A 68 -11.83 7.65 2.95
N GLY A 69 -11.40 7.16 1.78
CA GLY A 69 -10.96 5.78 1.58
C GLY A 69 -9.47 5.54 1.88
N TRP A 70 -8.59 6.08 1.03
CA TRP A 70 -7.15 5.76 1.09
C TRP A 70 -6.26 6.99 1.29
N LEU A 71 -6.69 8.16 0.79
CA LEU A 71 -5.83 9.33 0.72
C LEU A 71 -5.53 9.91 2.09
N MET A 72 -6.56 10.21 2.89
CA MET A 72 -6.36 10.80 4.22
C MET A 72 -5.58 9.83 5.12
N THR A 73 -5.92 8.54 5.09
CA THR A 73 -5.17 7.50 5.82
C THR A 73 -3.70 7.42 5.39
N LEU A 74 -3.40 7.53 4.09
CA LEU A 74 -2.03 7.55 3.58
C LEU A 74 -1.28 8.78 4.09
N LEU A 75 -1.87 9.97 4.00
CA LEU A 75 -1.23 11.21 4.41
C LEU A 75 -0.95 11.21 5.92
N ASP A 76 -1.91 10.77 6.74
CA ASP A 76 -1.75 10.65 8.19
C ASP A 76 -0.65 9.64 8.56
N ALA A 77 -0.61 8.49 7.88
CA ALA A 77 0.42 7.48 8.09
C ALA A 77 1.82 8.00 7.71
N VAL A 78 1.93 8.72 6.59
CA VAL A 78 3.18 9.35 6.14
C VAL A 78 3.65 10.38 7.16
N ALA A 79 2.76 11.25 7.65
CA ALA A 79 3.09 12.27 8.64
C ALA A 79 3.55 11.64 9.96
N SER A 80 2.82 10.62 10.44
CA SER A 80 3.09 9.95 11.72
C SER A 80 4.42 9.19 11.71
N GLU A 81 4.77 8.55 10.59
CA GLU A 81 5.97 7.72 10.46
C GLU A 81 7.17 8.47 9.87
N PHE A 82 7.02 9.75 9.51
CA PHE A 82 8.07 10.54 8.85
C PHE A 82 9.40 10.55 9.61
N GLY A 83 9.35 10.49 10.95
CA GLY A 83 10.54 10.43 11.81
C GLY A 83 11.44 9.22 11.58
N ARG A 84 11.00 8.19 10.83
CA ARG A 84 11.86 7.08 10.39
C ARG A 84 12.77 7.47 9.25
N LEU A 85 12.28 8.31 8.32
CA LEU A 85 13.06 8.77 7.18
C LEU A 85 14.26 9.61 7.62
N THR A 86 14.10 10.44 8.66
CA THR A 86 15.19 11.25 9.22
C THR A 86 16.28 10.38 9.87
N LYS A 87 15.94 9.17 10.31
CA LYS A 87 16.87 8.16 10.86
C LYS A 87 17.46 7.24 9.79
N GLY A 88 17.07 7.40 8.52
CA GLY A 88 17.50 6.53 7.42
C GLY A 88 16.78 5.18 7.33
N ASP A 89 15.72 4.96 8.13
CA ASP A 89 14.92 3.73 8.12
C ASP A 89 13.85 3.77 7.02
N ASP A 90 14.30 3.75 5.76
CA ASP A 90 13.41 3.78 4.59
C ASP A 90 12.55 2.51 4.50
N GLY A 91 13.12 1.35 4.84
CA GLY A 91 12.42 0.06 4.83
C GLY A 91 11.33 -0.05 5.91
N GLY A 92 11.63 0.39 7.13
CA GLY A 92 10.65 0.44 8.21
C GLY A 92 9.55 1.47 7.94
N PHE A 93 9.90 2.63 7.37
CA PHE A 93 8.92 3.62 6.91
C PHE A 93 7.92 3.01 5.92
N MET A 94 8.40 2.40 4.83
CA MET A 94 7.53 1.76 3.84
C MET A 94 6.65 0.66 4.44
N SER A 95 7.24 -0.17 5.31
CA SER A 95 6.53 -1.28 5.95
C SER A 95 5.42 -0.79 6.87
N LYS A 96 5.68 0.24 7.69
CA LYS A 96 4.71 0.80 8.63
C LYS A 96 3.58 1.54 7.92
N VAL A 97 3.91 2.41 6.97
CA VAL A 97 2.89 3.11 6.17
C VAL A 97 2.00 2.11 5.45
N SER A 98 2.58 1.09 4.79
CA SER A 98 1.78 0.08 4.10
C SER A 98 0.89 -0.73 5.06
N ALA A 99 1.32 -0.99 6.29
CA ALA A 99 0.52 -1.72 7.27
C ALA A 99 -0.68 -0.90 7.77
N ILE A 100 -0.55 0.43 7.83
CA ILE A 100 -1.63 1.34 8.22
C ILE A 100 -2.64 1.50 7.08
N VAL A 101 -2.17 1.75 5.85
CA VAL A 101 -3.04 2.03 4.69
C VAL A 101 -3.70 0.77 4.13
N SER A 102 -3.04 -0.37 4.23
CA SER A 102 -3.58 -1.66 3.76
C SER A 102 -3.35 -2.72 4.83
N PRO A 103 -4.18 -2.77 5.89
CA PRO A 103 -4.02 -3.75 6.94
C PRO A 103 -4.13 -5.17 6.35
N PRO A 104 -3.22 -6.08 6.73
CA PRO A 104 -3.26 -7.44 6.22
C PRO A 104 -4.57 -8.11 6.65
N LYS A 105 -5.23 -8.82 5.72
CA LYS A 105 -6.40 -9.64 6.05
C LYS A 105 -6.03 -10.62 7.17
N PRO A 106 -6.89 -10.84 8.19
CA PRO A 106 -6.64 -11.82 9.23
C PRO A 106 -6.30 -13.17 8.60
N LYS A 107 -5.14 -13.74 8.95
CA LYS A 107 -4.78 -15.08 8.48
C LYS A 107 -5.79 -16.07 9.07
N ALA A 108 -6.54 -16.76 8.22
CA ALA A 108 -7.35 -17.90 8.65
C ALA A 108 -6.45 -18.91 9.40
N PRO A 109 -6.96 -19.56 10.46
CA PRO A 109 -6.16 -20.51 11.24
C PRO A 109 -5.63 -21.61 10.31
N LYS A 110 -4.31 -21.82 10.34
CA LYS A 110 -3.69 -22.93 9.62
C LYS A 110 -4.28 -24.22 10.18
N LYS A 111 -4.98 -25.00 9.35
CA LYS A 111 -5.25 -26.41 9.67
C LYS A 111 -3.91 -27.12 9.68
N ASP A 112 -3.58 -27.74 10.82
CA ASP A 112 -2.39 -28.55 10.97
C ASP A 112 -2.41 -29.68 9.93
N LYS A 113 -1.41 -29.73 9.06
CA LYS A 113 -1.15 -30.90 8.21
C LYS A 113 -0.51 -31.97 9.10
N PRO A 114 -1.00 -33.22 9.11
CA PRO A 114 -0.32 -34.31 9.80
C PRO A 114 1.11 -34.48 9.27
N ALA A 115 2.04 -34.65 10.20
CA ALA A 115 3.45 -34.90 9.90
C ALA A 115 3.60 -36.13 9.00
N ALA A 116 4.24 -35.95 7.85
CA ALA A 116 4.69 -37.05 7.02
C ALA A 116 5.96 -37.66 7.64
N ASP A 117 5.84 -38.93 8.03
CA ASP A 117 6.91 -39.81 8.45
C ASP A 117 7.89 -40.04 7.28
N ASN A 118 9.19 -39.97 7.56
CA ASN A 118 10.25 -40.08 6.57
C ASN A 118 11.10 -41.32 6.89
N SER A 119 10.80 -42.43 6.21
CA SER A 119 11.66 -43.61 6.19
C SER A 119 12.33 -43.78 4.82
N LYS A 120 13.67 -43.87 4.86
CA LYS A 120 14.58 -44.11 3.73
C LYS A 120 14.43 -45.55 3.20
N GLY A 121 14.52 -45.72 1.87
CA GLY A 121 14.80 -47.00 1.22
C GLY A 121 15.28 -46.78 -0.23
N ALA A 122 16.36 -47.47 -0.62
CA ALA A 122 17.23 -47.13 -1.74
C ALA A 122 16.98 -47.89 -3.06
N LYS A 123 17.65 -47.38 -4.12
CA LYS A 123 18.11 -48.02 -5.38
C LYS A 123 17.08 -48.32 -6.49
N GLY A 124 17.47 -47.94 -7.71
CA GLY A 124 16.97 -48.54 -8.95
C GLY A 124 17.24 -47.68 -10.18
N ALA A 125 18.13 -48.14 -11.06
CA ALA A 125 18.56 -47.47 -12.27
C ALA A 125 17.61 -47.69 -13.46
N GLY A 126 17.70 -46.80 -14.46
CA GLY A 126 17.52 -47.15 -15.88
C GLY A 126 16.31 -46.55 -16.58
N GLY A 127 16.52 -46.15 -17.84
CA GLY A 127 15.50 -46.29 -18.89
C GLY A 127 15.08 -45.01 -19.59
N ALA A 128 15.49 -44.89 -20.85
CA ALA A 128 15.18 -43.84 -21.81
C ALA A 128 13.71 -43.78 -22.28
N LYS A 129 13.41 -42.63 -22.94
CA LYS A 129 12.59 -42.47 -24.17
C LYS A 129 11.06 -42.32 -24.00
N GLY A 130 10.49 -41.31 -24.69
CA GLY A 130 9.08 -41.33 -25.07
C GLY A 130 8.41 -39.97 -25.25
N ASP A 131 8.23 -39.58 -26.50
CA ASP A 131 7.52 -38.40 -27.01
C ASP A 131 6.00 -38.34 -26.75
N LYS A 132 5.42 -37.17 -27.09
CA LYS A 132 4.03 -36.85 -27.56
C LYS A 132 3.08 -36.24 -26.51
N ASN A 133 2.73 -34.96 -26.70
CA ASN A 133 1.50 -34.43 -27.34
C ASN A 133 0.38 -34.29 -26.26
N SER A 134 -0.38 -33.21 -26.10
CA SER A 134 -1.08 -32.39 -27.09
C SER A 134 -1.59 -31.07 -26.48
N GLU A 135 -1.45 -30.01 -27.28
CA GLU A 135 -2.42 -28.96 -27.58
C GLU A 135 -3.82 -29.06 -26.92
N ALA A 136 -4.20 -28.02 -26.17
CA ALA A 136 -5.59 -27.72 -25.85
C ALA A 136 -5.80 -26.21 -25.94
N THR A 137 -6.50 -25.83 -27.01
CA THR A 137 -7.05 -24.52 -27.29
C THR A 137 -8.02 -24.10 -26.18
N ASN A 138 -8.06 -22.82 -25.81
CA ASN A 138 -9.24 -22.27 -25.13
C ASN A 138 -9.42 -20.80 -25.50
N GLN A 139 -10.47 -20.53 -26.27
CA GLN A 139 -11.06 -19.21 -26.50
C GLN A 139 -12.46 -19.19 -25.84
N PRO A 140 -12.99 -17.98 -25.57
CA PRO A 140 -13.73 -17.68 -24.34
C PRO A 140 -15.25 -17.82 -24.50
N GLN A 141 -15.95 -17.99 -23.37
CA GLN A 141 -17.40 -17.88 -23.29
C GLN A 141 -17.82 -16.77 -22.32
N ALA A 142 -18.82 -16.00 -22.77
CA ALA A 142 -19.40 -14.81 -22.17
C ALA A 142 -20.76 -15.11 -21.51
N GLY A 143 -21.26 -14.15 -20.71
CA GLY A 143 -22.59 -14.09 -20.09
C GLY A 143 -22.58 -14.66 -18.65
N GLU A 144 -23.28 -14.13 -17.64
CA GLU A 144 -24.43 -13.22 -17.51
C GLU A 144 -24.30 -12.54 -16.11
N GLY A 145 -24.76 -11.31 -15.88
CA GLY A 145 -26.10 -11.07 -15.34
C GLY A 145 -26.00 -10.21 -14.06
N ILE A 146 -26.64 -9.05 -14.09
CA ILE A 146 -26.84 -8.10 -12.99
C ILE A 146 -28.06 -8.61 -12.21
N ASP A 147 -28.05 -8.62 -10.87
CA ASP A 147 -29.23 -8.36 -10.02
C ASP A 147 -28.89 -8.40 -8.51
N ASP A 148 -29.68 -7.64 -7.75
CA ASP A 148 -29.91 -7.65 -6.30
C ASP A 148 -28.97 -6.92 -5.31
N ILE A 149 -29.24 -5.61 -5.23
CA ILE A 149 -29.07 -4.75 -4.06
C ILE A 149 -30.33 -4.80 -3.18
N SER A 150 -30.39 -5.70 -2.19
CA SER A 150 -31.21 -5.45 -0.99
C SER A 150 -30.80 -6.34 0.19
N GLY A 151 -30.79 -5.75 1.39
CA GLY A 151 -30.96 -6.52 2.63
C GLY A 151 -29.71 -6.83 3.44
N ALA A 152 -29.24 -5.85 4.23
CA ALA A 152 -28.81 -6.06 5.62
C ALA A 152 -28.45 -4.73 6.32
N ALA A 153 -29.35 -3.75 6.26
CA ALA A 153 -29.40 -2.75 7.32
C ALA A 153 -30.20 -3.35 8.48
N LYS A 154 -29.74 -3.10 9.73
CA LYS A 154 -30.41 -3.33 11.02
C LYS A 154 -29.95 -4.55 11.81
N VAL A 155 -28.83 -4.41 12.55
CA VAL A 155 -28.71 -4.91 13.94
C VAL A 155 -27.76 -4.00 14.74
N ARG A 156 -28.32 -3.40 15.80
CA ARG A 156 -27.69 -2.97 17.08
C ARG A 156 -27.04 -1.59 17.18
N LEU A 157 -27.91 -0.61 17.43
CA LEU A 157 -27.62 0.54 18.27
C LEU A 157 -27.64 0.13 19.77
N GLU A 158 -26.81 0.81 20.56
CA GLU A 158 -26.68 0.83 22.03
C GLU A 158 -25.76 -0.20 22.72
N ARG A 159 -24.54 0.29 23.05
CA ARG A 159 -23.95 0.26 24.41
C ARG A 159 -22.72 1.20 24.54
N ALA A 160 -22.94 2.30 25.25
CA ALA A 160 -22.10 3.05 26.22
C ALA A 160 -20.55 3.00 26.19
N ASP A 161 -19.97 4.21 26.11
CA ASP A 161 -18.97 4.83 27.01
C ASP A 161 -17.53 4.27 27.22
N THR A 162 -16.59 4.87 26.46
CA THR A 162 -15.21 5.37 26.83
C THR A 162 -14.05 4.38 27.19
N PRO A 163 -12.74 4.74 27.02
CA PRO A 163 -12.18 6.09 26.81
C PRO A 163 -11.13 6.21 25.68
N VAL A 164 -11.44 7.01 24.65
CA VAL A 164 -10.43 7.58 23.73
C VAL A 164 -10.45 9.09 23.91
N SER A 165 -9.92 9.58 25.04
CA SER A 165 -9.77 11.04 25.23
C SER A 165 -8.51 11.49 25.98
N ASN A 166 -7.66 10.58 26.51
CA ASN A 166 -6.48 11.01 27.26
C ASN A 166 -5.17 11.11 26.45
N ALA A 167 -5.14 10.67 25.19
CA ALA A 167 -3.90 10.74 24.39
C ALA A 167 -3.55 12.17 23.96
N ALA A 168 -4.56 12.99 23.61
CA ALA A 168 -4.36 14.39 23.22
C ALA A 168 -3.93 15.26 24.42
N SER A 169 -4.48 15.00 25.61
CA SER A 169 -4.13 15.75 26.82
C SER A 169 -2.71 15.43 27.31
N ALA A 170 -2.26 14.18 27.18
CA ALA A 170 -0.90 13.78 27.58
C ALA A 170 0.19 14.39 26.66
N MET A 171 -0.11 14.61 25.38
CA MET A 171 0.82 15.27 24.45
C MET A 171 0.95 16.77 24.73
N ALA A 172 -0.15 17.44 25.11
CA ALA A 172 -0.14 18.86 25.44
C ALA A 172 0.64 19.15 26.74
N GLU A 173 0.50 18.32 27.77
CA GLU A 173 1.28 18.45 29.02
C GLU A 173 2.77 18.16 28.81
N ALA A 174 3.12 17.17 27.98
CA ALA A 174 4.51 16.85 27.68
C ALA A 174 5.22 17.99 26.92
N LEU A 175 4.52 18.66 25.99
CA LEU A 175 5.04 19.81 25.26
C LEU A 175 5.22 21.05 26.16
N ALA A 176 4.26 21.33 27.05
CA ALA A 176 4.37 22.44 27.99
C ALA A 176 5.55 22.26 28.97
N LYS A 177 5.82 21.02 29.40
CA LYS A 177 6.93 20.68 30.30
C LYS A 177 8.30 20.69 29.61
N ALA A 178 8.35 20.40 28.32
CA ALA A 178 9.58 20.41 27.52
C ALA A 178 10.01 21.82 27.09
N PHE A 179 9.07 22.75 26.90
CA PHE A 179 9.35 24.10 26.39
C PHE A 179 9.14 25.23 27.42
N GLY A 180 8.52 24.95 28.57
CA GLY A 180 8.21 25.93 29.61
C GLY A 180 9.26 26.03 30.72
N LYS A 181 10.53 26.36 30.39
CA LYS A 181 11.45 26.97 31.36
C LYS A 181 12.62 27.70 30.66
N LYS A 182 12.38 28.95 30.27
CA LYS A 182 13.41 29.99 30.32
C LYS A 182 12.96 31.04 31.32
N LYS A 183 13.91 31.42 32.18
CA LYS A 183 13.79 32.44 33.24
C LYS A 183 13.26 33.76 32.69
#